data_AF-A0A4T0JKN5-F1
#
_entry.id   AF-A0A4T0JKN5-F1
#
_cell.length_a   1.000
_cell.length_b   1.000
_cell.length_c   1.000
_cell.angle_alpha   90.00
_cell.angle_beta   90.00
_cell.angle_gamma   90.00
#
_symmetry.space_group_name_H-M   'P 1'
#
loop_
_entity.id
_entity.type
_entity.pdbx_description
1 polymer ?
#
loop_
_entity_poly.entity_id
_entity_poly.type
_entity_poly.pdbx_seq_one_letter_code
_entity_poly.pdbx_strand_id
1 'polypeptide(L)'
;MSEIKSILIIACFISFFIFGGLVDYIGLGSDDRLLVDFDSPNKLNLLFTILYEKSGYRVDVENELSVKLNPLLKQLDQIHSFRTESQHVYYSPIDIENPVNSLNAYNLNSNDADFHFIFYIPTQSNKLTNHSLTIPDFGSLTVLPPTLTALPLHFVRFQLMQLLGFQVCDRSPTQSDIDHLLLTKIDSLNEDSEFTINLLSDIPPKSIFHLNQSRNTSLSLPTRHLHSFKANGHATKEFHNPSKLPQLYFPDEHKYAIYLPLFGPITIPILLSIVKQIKHFRNKTAKNHVKL
;
A
#
# COMPACT_ATOMS: atom_id res chain seq x y z
N MET A 1 5.77 21.82 59.64
CA MET A 1 5.78 22.69 58.44
C MET A 1 6.56 22.09 57.26
N SER A 2 7.49 21.15 57.47
CA SER A 2 8.23 20.48 56.37
C SER A 2 7.47 19.34 55.68
N GLU A 3 6.61 18.61 56.39
CA GLU A 3 5.83 17.50 55.81
C GLU A 3 4.80 17.97 54.76
N ILE A 4 4.16 19.11 55.01
CA ILE A 4 3.18 19.71 54.08
C ILE A 4 3.86 20.17 52.77
N LYS A 5 5.11 20.66 52.85
CA LYS A 5 5.89 21.02 51.66
C LYS A 5 6.28 19.79 50.83
N SER A 6 6.60 18.66 51.47
CA SER A 6 6.93 17.42 50.75
C SER A 6 5.73 16.81 50.04
N ILE A 7 4.55 16.85 50.67
CA ILE A 7 3.29 16.36 50.05
C ILE A 7 2.91 17.23 48.85
N LEU A 8 3.09 18.56 48.94
CA LEU A 8 2.79 19.47 47.83
C LEU A 8 3.73 19.26 46.63
N ILE A 9 5.02 18.99 46.88
CA ILE A 9 6.00 18.70 45.83
C ILE A 9 5.69 17.38 45.12
N ILE A 10 5.30 16.34 45.87
CA ILE A 10 4.90 15.04 45.31
C ILE A 10 3.61 15.17 44.49
N ALA A 11 2.62 15.92 44.98
CA ALA A 11 1.39 16.19 44.24
C ALA A 11 1.64 16.99 42.94
N CYS A 12 2.58 17.94 42.97
CA CYS A 12 2.96 18.73 41.80
C CYS A 12 3.75 17.88 40.78
N PHE A 13 4.61 16.98 41.24
CA PHE A 13 5.32 16.03 40.36
C PHE A 13 4.37 15.02 39.70
N ILE A 14 3.38 14.51 40.43
CA ILE A 14 2.35 13.61 39.89
C ILE A 14 1.47 14.36 38.87
N SER A 15 1.11 15.62 39.14
CA SER A 15 0.41 16.48 38.19
C SER A 15 1.23 16.72 36.91
N PHE A 16 2.54 16.95 37.03
CA PHE A 16 3.42 17.19 35.88
C PHE A 16 3.61 15.93 35.02
N PHE A 17 3.68 14.75 35.64
CA PHE A 17 3.79 13.47 34.92
C PHE A 17 2.49 13.09 34.20
N ILE A 18 1.33 13.37 34.81
CA ILE A 18 0.02 13.13 34.20
C ILE A 18 -0.26 14.12 33.05
N PHE A 19 0.17 15.39 33.18
CA PHE A 19 -0.02 16.38 32.11
C PHE A 19 1.01 16.25 30.99
N GLY A 20 2.27 15.90 31.30
CA GLY A 20 3.32 15.69 30.31
C GLY A 20 3.04 14.49 29.40
N GLY A 21 2.52 13.38 29.94
CA GLY A 21 2.12 12.21 29.16
C GLY A 21 0.86 12.41 28.32
N LEU A 22 0.04 13.43 28.61
CA LEU A 22 -1.18 13.75 27.85
C LEU A 22 -0.88 14.62 26.62
N VAL A 23 0.18 15.42 26.66
CA VAL A 23 0.57 16.30 25.55
C VAL A 23 1.18 15.51 24.38
N ASP A 24 1.86 14.39 24.66
CA ASP A 24 2.33 13.47 23.61
C ASP A 24 1.20 12.60 23.01
N TYR A 25 0.07 12.44 23.72
CA TYR A 25 -1.10 11.71 23.24
C TYR A 25 -1.95 12.54 22.26
N ILE A 26 -1.86 13.87 22.33
CA ILE A 26 -2.45 14.77 21.34
C ILE A 26 -1.41 14.94 20.24
N GLY A 27 -1.28 13.90 19.42
CA GLY A 27 -0.45 13.88 18.22
C GLY A 27 -0.88 14.95 17.22
N LEU A 28 -0.44 16.18 17.44
CA LEU A 28 -0.36 17.25 16.44
C LEU A 28 0.86 16.99 15.57
N GLY A 29 0.73 15.97 14.74
CA GLY A 29 1.68 15.60 13.71
C GLY A 29 0.90 14.93 12.59
N SER A 30 -0.01 15.68 11.96
CA SER A 30 -0.59 15.28 10.68
C SER A 30 0.52 15.31 9.65
N ASP A 31 1.23 14.19 9.53
CA ASP A 31 2.16 13.95 8.44
C ASP A 31 1.31 13.77 7.17
N ASP A 32 0.91 14.90 6.58
CA ASP A 32 0.18 15.03 5.30
C ASP A 32 0.96 14.46 4.11
N ARG A 33 2.12 13.81 4.35
CA ARG A 33 3.02 13.24 3.35
C ARG A 33 2.66 11.82 2.94
N LEU A 34 1.69 11.17 3.59
CA LEU A 34 1.14 9.86 3.22
C LEU A 34 -0.28 9.94 2.66
N LEU A 35 -0.68 11.09 2.11
CA LEU A 35 -1.91 11.21 1.36
C LEU A 35 -1.73 10.52 0.01
N VAL A 36 -1.98 9.21 -0.03
CA VAL A 36 -2.31 8.51 -1.28
C VAL A 36 -3.47 9.27 -1.91
N ASP A 37 -3.21 9.89 -3.06
CA ASP A 37 -4.20 10.69 -3.78
C ASP A 37 -5.23 9.75 -4.40
N PHE A 38 -6.31 9.49 -3.66
CA PHE A 38 -7.42 8.64 -4.11
C PHE A 38 -8.32 9.33 -5.16
N ASP A 39 -8.01 10.56 -5.60
CA ASP A 39 -8.83 11.27 -6.58
C ASP A 39 -8.59 10.85 -8.04
N SER A 40 -7.48 10.15 -8.34
CA SER A 40 -7.18 9.67 -9.70
C SER A 40 -6.96 8.15 -9.75
N PRO A 41 -7.44 7.46 -10.82
CA PRO A 41 -7.13 6.05 -11.03
C PRO A 41 -5.61 5.88 -11.11
N ASN A 42 -5.10 4.74 -10.62
CA ASN A 42 -3.67 4.47 -10.56
C ASN A 42 -2.98 4.82 -11.89
N LYS A 43 -1.98 5.70 -11.81
CA LYS A 43 -1.14 6.08 -12.95
C LYS A 43 -0.10 4.98 -13.12
N LEU A 44 -0.04 4.41 -14.31
CA LEU A 44 0.95 3.41 -14.68
C LEU A 44 1.96 4.03 -15.64
N ASN A 45 3.21 4.10 -15.21
CA ASN A 45 4.30 4.52 -16.07
C ASN A 45 4.90 3.29 -16.75
N LEU A 46 4.95 3.30 -18.08
CA LEU A 46 5.54 2.26 -18.90
C LEU A 46 6.85 2.80 -19.49
N LEU A 47 7.98 2.30 -19.01
CA LEU A 47 9.30 2.69 -19.51
C LEU A 47 9.80 1.66 -20.51
N PHE A 48 10.00 2.07 -21.76
CA PHE A 48 10.55 1.23 -22.82
C PHE A 48 12.03 1.55 -23.02
N THR A 49 12.91 0.63 -22.64
CA THR A 49 14.35 0.79 -22.81
C THR A 49 14.85 -0.13 -23.91
N ILE A 50 15.55 0.41 -24.90
CA ILE A 50 16.28 -0.42 -25.87
C ILE A 50 17.78 -0.38 -25.58
N LEU A 51 18.34 -1.58 -25.43
CA LEU A 51 19.75 -1.84 -25.19
C LEU A 51 20.42 -2.30 -26.48
N TYR A 52 21.44 -1.55 -26.92
CA TYR A 52 22.24 -1.88 -28.10
C TYR A 52 23.70 -2.15 -27.74
N GLU A 53 24.27 -3.16 -28.38
CA GLU A 53 25.71 -3.47 -28.29
C GLU A 53 26.55 -2.77 -29.38
N LYS A 54 25.95 -2.35 -30.49
CA LYS A 54 26.65 -1.69 -31.60
C LYS A 54 25.88 -0.48 -32.13
N SER A 55 26.58 0.63 -32.33
CA SER A 55 26.03 1.85 -32.93
C SER A 55 25.72 1.63 -34.40
N GLY A 56 24.45 1.75 -34.80
CA GLY A 56 24.05 1.68 -36.21
C GLY A 56 22.61 1.25 -36.45
N TYR A 57 21.98 0.58 -35.48
CA TYR A 57 20.57 0.22 -35.55
C TYR A 57 19.73 1.31 -34.87
N ARG A 58 18.83 1.92 -35.63
CA ARG A 58 17.91 2.96 -35.16
C ARG A 58 16.49 2.52 -35.49
N VAL A 59 15.81 1.90 -34.52
CA VAL A 59 14.35 1.76 -34.59
C VAL A 59 13.75 3.01 -33.99
N ASP A 60 12.83 3.62 -34.72
CA ASP A 60 11.99 4.70 -34.23
C ASP A 60 10.91 4.11 -33.33
N VAL A 61 11.29 3.93 -32.06
CA VAL A 61 10.43 3.36 -31.01
C VAL A 61 9.18 4.19 -30.83
N GLU A 62 9.31 5.52 -30.90
CA GLU A 62 8.20 6.44 -30.68
C GLU A 62 7.14 6.30 -31.79
N ASN A 63 7.57 6.17 -33.04
CA ASN A 63 6.66 5.90 -34.14
C ASN A 63 6.00 4.51 -34.05
N GLU A 64 6.73 3.46 -33.63
CA GLU A 64 6.13 2.14 -33.47
C GLU A 64 5.16 2.05 -32.28
N LEU A 65 5.48 2.67 -31.16
CA LEU A 65 4.59 2.79 -30.00
C LEU A 65 3.33 3.57 -30.38
N SER A 66 3.47 4.69 -31.08
CA SER A 66 2.33 5.51 -31.46
C SER A 66 1.39 4.83 -32.47
N VAL A 67 1.94 4.09 -33.44
CA VAL A 67 1.13 3.42 -34.46
C VAL A 67 0.44 2.17 -33.91
N LYS A 68 1.13 1.36 -33.09
CA LYS A 68 0.64 0.02 -32.70
C LYS A 68 0.15 -0.06 -31.25
N LEU A 69 0.69 0.72 -30.32
CA LEU A 69 0.37 0.63 -28.89
C LEU A 69 -0.63 1.71 -28.45
N ASN A 70 -0.52 2.96 -28.91
CA ASN A 70 -1.40 4.04 -28.49
C ASN A 70 -2.91 3.76 -28.67
N PRO A 71 -3.38 3.14 -29.78
CA PRO A 71 -4.80 2.82 -29.92
C PRO A 71 -5.30 1.90 -28.79
N LEU A 72 -4.47 0.94 -28.37
CA LEU A 72 -4.78 0.02 -27.29
C LEU A 72 -4.76 0.73 -25.93
N LEU A 73 -3.74 1.55 -25.65
CA LEU A 73 -3.65 2.30 -24.39
C LEU A 73 -4.85 3.24 -24.22
N LYS A 74 -5.30 3.87 -25.32
CA LYS A 74 -6.49 4.74 -25.31
C LYS A 74 -7.78 3.97 -25.00
N GLN A 75 -7.90 2.72 -25.42
CA GLN A 75 -9.04 1.87 -25.04
C GLN A 75 -9.03 1.55 -23.54
N LEU A 76 -7.83 1.37 -22.98
CA LEU A 76 -7.63 0.98 -21.58
C LEU A 76 -7.60 2.17 -20.60
N ASP A 77 -7.59 3.40 -21.10
CA ASP A 77 -7.60 4.64 -20.29
C ASP A 77 -8.80 4.72 -19.33
N GLN A 78 -9.87 3.97 -19.63
CA GLN A 78 -11.05 3.82 -18.76
C GLN A 78 -10.74 3.06 -17.45
N ILE A 79 -9.68 2.26 -17.44
CA ILE A 79 -9.27 1.41 -16.31
C ILE A 79 -8.10 2.06 -15.56
N HIS A 80 -7.07 2.49 -16.30
CA HIS A 80 -5.85 3.10 -15.75
C HIS A 80 -5.33 4.20 -16.66
N SER A 81 -4.71 5.22 -16.08
CA SER A 81 -4.03 6.25 -16.86
C SER A 81 -2.60 5.79 -17.17
N PHE A 82 -2.24 5.73 -18.45
CA PHE A 82 -0.93 5.25 -18.88
C PHE A 82 -0.03 6.41 -19.30
N ARG A 83 1.22 6.40 -18.86
CA ARG A 83 2.28 7.30 -19.34
C ARG A 83 3.42 6.47 -19.92
N THR A 84 3.74 6.67 -21.19
CA THR A 84 4.81 5.94 -21.87
C THR A 84 6.06 6.80 -21.97
N GLU A 85 7.20 6.26 -21.59
CA GLU A 85 8.51 6.88 -21.80
C GLU A 85 9.42 5.91 -22.57
N SER A 86 10.22 6.41 -23.51
CA SER A 86 11.13 5.61 -24.32
C SER A 86 12.58 6.09 -24.14
N GLN A 87 13.52 5.15 -23.97
CA GLN A 87 14.95 5.44 -23.79
C GLN A 87 15.82 4.50 -24.62
N HIS A 88 16.88 5.03 -25.21
CA HIS A 88 17.92 4.26 -25.88
C HIS A 88 19.20 4.29 -25.04
N VAL A 89 19.76 3.13 -24.71
CA VAL A 89 20.99 3.02 -23.93
C VAL A 89 21.99 2.08 -24.60
N TYR A 90 23.25 2.50 -24.65
CA TYR A 90 24.36 1.70 -25.15
C TYR A 90 25.03 0.95 -23.99
N TYR A 91 25.22 -0.36 -24.13
CA TYR A 91 25.82 -1.20 -23.10
C TYR A 91 26.94 -2.10 -23.63
N SER A 92 27.82 -2.51 -22.71
CA SER A 92 28.78 -3.61 -22.90
C SER A 92 28.03 -4.93 -23.03
N PRO A 93 28.54 -5.92 -23.80
CA PRO A 93 27.88 -7.21 -23.96
C PRO A 93 27.59 -7.88 -22.61
N ILE A 94 26.35 -8.35 -22.46
CA ILE A 94 25.87 -9.06 -21.28
C ILE A 94 26.09 -10.56 -21.52
N ASP A 95 26.77 -11.23 -20.61
CA ASP A 95 27.02 -12.67 -20.70
C ASP A 95 25.79 -13.45 -20.23
N ILE A 96 24.92 -13.84 -21.18
CA ILE A 96 23.68 -14.58 -20.91
C ILE A 96 23.90 -16.06 -21.29
N GLU A 97 24.63 -16.80 -20.47
CA GLU A 97 24.92 -18.22 -20.76
C GLU A 97 23.74 -19.17 -20.50
N ASN A 98 22.66 -18.74 -19.84
CA ASN A 98 21.45 -19.54 -19.63
C ASN A 98 20.20 -18.66 -19.39
N PRO A 99 19.49 -18.22 -20.44
CA PRO A 99 18.21 -17.55 -20.27
C PRO A 99 17.17 -18.59 -19.82
N VAL A 100 16.59 -18.43 -18.65
CA VAL A 100 15.46 -19.28 -18.24
C VAL A 100 14.28 -18.95 -19.16
N ASN A 101 13.82 -19.93 -19.94
CA ASN A 101 12.61 -19.82 -20.75
C ASN A 101 11.37 -19.76 -19.83
N SER A 102 11.06 -18.58 -19.32
CA SER A 102 9.83 -18.32 -18.60
C SER A 102 8.70 -17.96 -19.59
N LEU A 103 8.31 -18.89 -20.47
CA LEU A 103 7.07 -18.70 -21.25
C LEU A 103 5.84 -18.55 -20.34
N ASN A 104 5.92 -19.02 -19.09
CA ASN A 104 4.80 -19.07 -18.15
C ASN A 104 5.14 -18.52 -16.74
N ALA A 105 6.27 -17.84 -16.54
CA ALA A 105 6.68 -17.48 -15.20
C ALA A 105 6.39 -16.00 -14.91
N TYR A 106 5.53 -15.83 -13.90
CA TYR A 106 5.30 -14.63 -13.10
C TYR A 106 4.26 -13.64 -13.64
N ASN A 107 3.12 -13.62 -12.95
CA ASN A 107 2.15 -12.54 -12.98
C ASN A 107 2.83 -11.28 -12.42
N LEU A 108 2.99 -10.26 -13.25
CA LEU A 108 3.40 -8.93 -12.80
C LEU A 108 2.34 -8.40 -11.82
N ASN A 109 2.76 -7.98 -10.64
CA ASN A 109 1.86 -7.47 -9.60
C ASN A 109 1.34 -6.08 -10.01
N SER A 110 0.03 -5.85 -9.95
CA SER A 110 -0.61 -4.59 -10.35
C SER A 110 -0.33 -3.41 -9.40
N ASN A 111 0.43 -3.63 -8.33
CA ASN A 111 0.69 -2.63 -7.29
C ASN A 111 1.91 -1.76 -7.56
N ASP A 112 2.75 -2.09 -8.54
CA ASP A 112 3.90 -1.27 -8.90
C ASP A 112 3.50 -0.16 -9.88
N ALA A 113 3.96 1.07 -9.60
CA ALA A 113 3.60 2.25 -10.40
C ALA A 113 4.39 2.34 -11.71
N ASP A 114 5.56 1.70 -11.76
CA ASP A 114 6.52 1.80 -12.86
C ASP A 114 6.84 0.42 -13.42
N PHE A 115 6.57 0.19 -14.71
CA PHE A 115 6.86 -1.06 -15.41
C PHE A 115 7.89 -0.85 -16.50
N HIS A 116 8.97 -1.61 -16.44
CA HIS A 116 10.11 -1.48 -17.34
C HIS A 116 10.08 -2.59 -18.40
N PHE A 117 10.04 -2.21 -19.68
CA PHE A 117 10.17 -3.11 -20.81
C PHE A 117 11.54 -2.90 -21.44
N ILE A 118 12.43 -3.86 -21.26
CA ILE A 118 13.81 -3.83 -21.73
C ILE A 118 13.93 -4.72 -22.97
N PHE A 119 14.32 -4.13 -24.09
CA PHE A 119 14.63 -4.85 -25.32
C PHE A 119 16.12 -4.90 -25.52
N TYR A 120 16.68 -6.10 -25.58
CA TYR A 120 18.10 -6.29 -25.80
C TYR A 120 18.35 -6.89 -27.18
N ILE A 121 19.20 -6.24 -27.96
CA ILE A 121 19.57 -6.66 -29.31
C ILE A 121 21.05 -7.05 -29.32
N PRO A 122 21.39 -8.35 -29.33
CA PRO A 122 22.76 -8.83 -29.34
C PRO A 122 23.38 -8.72 -30.74
N THR A 123 24.70 -8.64 -30.78
CA THR A 123 25.49 -8.60 -32.03
C THR A 123 25.72 -9.98 -32.65
N GLN A 124 25.66 -11.06 -31.87
CA GLN A 124 25.88 -12.43 -32.36
C GLN A 124 24.56 -13.24 -32.41
N SER A 125 24.24 -13.74 -33.61
CA SER A 125 22.92 -14.31 -33.96
C SER A 125 22.66 -15.75 -33.47
N ASN A 126 23.62 -16.43 -32.82
CA ASN A 126 23.64 -17.90 -32.93
C ASN A 126 23.18 -18.70 -31.70
N LYS A 127 22.70 -18.09 -30.60
CA LYS A 127 22.24 -18.90 -29.44
C LYS A 127 21.01 -18.39 -28.67
N LEU A 128 20.69 -17.10 -28.72
CA LEU A 128 19.60 -16.53 -27.93
C LEU A 128 18.62 -15.75 -28.81
N THR A 129 17.83 -16.46 -29.62
CA THR A 129 16.73 -15.84 -30.36
C THR A 129 15.42 -16.14 -29.65
N ASN A 130 14.57 -15.13 -29.43
CA ASN A 130 13.20 -15.25 -28.91
C ASN A 130 13.09 -15.72 -27.46
N HIS A 131 13.85 -15.11 -26.54
CA HIS A 131 13.70 -15.36 -25.11
C HIS A 131 13.19 -14.10 -24.43
N SER A 132 12.08 -14.22 -23.71
CA SER A 132 11.58 -13.19 -22.79
C SER A 132 11.76 -13.69 -21.36
N LEU A 133 12.43 -12.88 -20.54
CA LEU A 133 12.62 -13.09 -19.12
C LEU A 133 11.86 -12.00 -18.38
N THR A 134 11.07 -12.36 -17.38
CA THR A 134 10.50 -11.40 -16.43
C THR A 134 11.39 -11.36 -15.20
N ILE A 135 11.83 -10.16 -14.81
CA ILE A 135 12.60 -9.92 -13.60
C ILE A 135 11.63 -9.30 -12.59
N PRO A 136 11.36 -9.95 -11.44
CA PRO A 136 10.54 -9.37 -10.38
C PRO A 136 11.03 -7.96 -10.03
N ASP A 137 10.11 -7.01 -9.85
CA ASP A 137 10.35 -5.60 -9.51
C ASP A 137 11.11 -4.76 -10.57
N PHE A 138 11.71 -5.39 -11.59
CA PHE A 138 12.50 -4.72 -12.64
C PHE A 138 11.88 -4.84 -14.04
N GLY A 139 10.75 -5.52 -14.18
CA GLY A 139 9.97 -5.60 -15.43
C GLY A 139 10.40 -6.74 -16.37
N SER A 140 10.24 -6.57 -17.68
CA SER A 140 10.50 -7.63 -18.67
C SER A 140 11.71 -7.35 -19.54
N LEU A 141 12.55 -8.36 -19.75
CA LEU A 141 13.70 -8.36 -20.65
C LEU A 141 13.39 -9.25 -21.84
N THR A 142 13.34 -8.69 -23.05
CA THR A 142 13.10 -9.42 -24.29
C THR A 142 14.34 -9.37 -25.17
N VAL A 143 14.90 -10.54 -25.50
CA VAL A 143 16.03 -10.67 -26.41
C VAL A 143 15.52 -10.74 -27.85
N LEU A 144 15.95 -9.78 -28.66
CA LEU A 144 15.50 -9.57 -30.02
C LEU A 144 16.59 -9.95 -31.03
N PRO A 145 16.29 -10.66 -32.12
CA PRO A 145 17.28 -10.93 -33.16
C PRO A 145 17.87 -9.64 -33.79
N PRO A 146 19.15 -9.66 -34.21
CA PRO A 146 19.85 -8.49 -34.74
C PRO A 146 19.29 -7.94 -36.07
N THR A 147 18.46 -8.70 -36.77
CA THR A 147 17.94 -8.38 -38.11
C THR A 147 16.49 -7.89 -38.12
N LEU A 148 15.94 -7.48 -36.97
CA LEU A 148 14.56 -7.05 -36.88
C LEU A 148 14.28 -5.80 -37.71
N THR A 149 13.12 -5.75 -38.35
CA THR A 149 12.61 -4.58 -39.09
C THR A 149 11.57 -3.81 -38.30
N ALA A 150 10.95 -4.42 -37.29
CA ALA A 150 9.87 -3.85 -36.48
C ALA A 150 9.82 -4.51 -35.10
N LEU A 151 9.68 -3.73 -34.02
CA LEU A 151 9.66 -4.24 -32.65
C LEU A 151 8.45 -5.18 -32.45
N PRO A 152 8.64 -6.36 -31.82
CA PRO A 152 7.55 -7.33 -31.63
C PRO A 152 6.63 -6.91 -30.46
N LEU A 153 5.86 -5.84 -30.67
CA LEU A 153 4.93 -5.26 -29.70
C LEU A 153 3.81 -6.22 -29.25
N HIS A 154 3.63 -7.36 -29.93
CA HIS A 154 2.64 -8.35 -29.52
C HIS A 154 2.93 -8.96 -28.15
N PHE A 155 4.21 -9.11 -27.77
CA PHE A 155 4.61 -9.56 -26.42
C PHE A 155 4.33 -8.51 -25.36
N VAL A 156 4.59 -7.23 -25.66
CA VAL A 156 4.25 -6.11 -24.77
C VAL A 156 2.75 -6.08 -24.50
N ARG A 157 1.96 -6.24 -25.56
CA ARG A 157 0.49 -6.33 -25.44
C ARG A 157 0.08 -7.48 -24.53
N PHE A 158 0.64 -8.67 -24.71
CA PHE A 158 0.34 -9.84 -23.88
C PHE A 158 0.63 -9.56 -22.39
N GLN A 159 1.83 -9.05 -22.10
CA GLN A 159 2.25 -8.73 -20.73
C GLN A 159 1.37 -7.65 -20.10
N LEU A 160 1.00 -6.62 -20.87
CA LEU A 160 0.12 -5.55 -20.42
C LEU A 160 -1.30 -6.06 -20.13
N MET A 161 -1.83 -6.97 -20.96
CA MET A 161 -3.14 -7.59 -20.71
C MET A 161 -3.15 -8.40 -19.41
N GLN A 162 -2.11 -9.20 -19.18
CA GLN A 162 -1.95 -9.98 -17.95
C GLN A 162 -1.84 -9.06 -16.72
N LEU A 163 -1.08 -7.97 -16.82
CA LEU A 163 -0.92 -6.98 -15.75
C LEU A 163 -2.22 -6.30 -15.36
N LEU A 164 -3.10 -6.08 -16.35
CA LEU A 164 -4.40 -5.46 -16.13
C LEU A 164 -5.47 -6.43 -15.64
N GLY A 165 -5.20 -7.74 -15.67
CA GLY A 165 -6.09 -8.80 -15.23
C GLY A 165 -6.99 -9.38 -16.33
N PHE A 166 -6.66 -9.17 -17.61
CA PHE A 166 -7.40 -9.78 -18.72
C PHE A 166 -7.09 -11.27 -18.85
N GLN A 167 -8.13 -12.07 -19.08
CA GLN A 167 -8.00 -13.51 -19.32
C GLN A 167 -7.78 -13.86 -20.80
N VAL A 168 -7.99 -12.90 -21.72
CA VAL A 168 -7.84 -13.09 -23.17
C VAL A 168 -6.56 -12.41 -23.64
N CYS A 169 -5.58 -13.19 -24.11
CA CYS A 169 -4.24 -12.66 -24.39
C CYS A 169 -3.88 -12.61 -25.90
N ASP A 170 -4.57 -13.36 -26.74
CA ASP A 170 -4.20 -13.54 -28.16
C ASP A 170 -4.83 -12.49 -29.09
N ARG A 171 -5.89 -11.82 -28.66
CA ARG A 171 -6.59 -10.76 -29.41
C ARG A 171 -6.62 -9.44 -28.65
N SER A 172 -6.89 -8.34 -29.36
CA SER A 172 -7.19 -7.06 -28.71
C SER A 172 -8.47 -7.20 -27.88
N PRO A 173 -8.54 -6.61 -26.67
CA PRO A 173 -9.76 -6.65 -25.87
C PRO A 173 -10.91 -5.97 -26.61
N THR A 174 -12.08 -6.58 -26.58
CA THR A 174 -13.33 -5.94 -27.02
C THR A 174 -13.93 -5.12 -25.88
N GLN A 175 -14.88 -4.23 -26.19
CA GLN A 175 -15.56 -3.45 -25.16
C GLN A 175 -16.22 -4.35 -24.10
N SER A 176 -16.77 -5.51 -24.49
CA SER A 176 -17.33 -6.49 -23.56
C SER A 176 -16.30 -7.06 -22.58
N ASP A 177 -15.06 -7.29 -23.03
CA ASP A 177 -13.98 -7.80 -22.18
C ASP A 177 -13.57 -6.73 -21.16
N ILE A 178 -13.51 -5.47 -21.59
CA ILE A 178 -13.24 -4.31 -20.74
C ILE A 178 -14.35 -4.14 -19.70
N ASP A 179 -15.61 -4.22 -20.13
CA ASP A 179 -16.78 -4.10 -19.25
C ASP A 179 -16.81 -5.22 -18.20
N HIS A 180 -16.51 -6.46 -18.60
CA HIS A 180 -16.41 -7.59 -17.68
C HIS A 180 -15.29 -7.39 -16.66
N LEU A 181 -14.11 -6.97 -17.10
CA LEU A 181 -12.99 -6.69 -16.20
C LEU A 181 -13.31 -5.55 -15.22
N LEU A 182 -13.95 -4.47 -15.70
CA LEU A 182 -14.40 -3.37 -14.86
C LEU A 182 -15.40 -3.84 -13.81
N LEU A 183 -16.38 -4.67 -14.18
CA LEU A 183 -17.33 -5.25 -13.25
C LEU A 183 -16.63 -6.10 -12.18
N THR A 184 -15.73 -7.01 -12.58
CA THR A 184 -14.95 -7.83 -11.63
C THR A 184 -14.14 -6.96 -10.66
N LYS A 185 -13.51 -5.89 -11.16
CA LYS A 185 -12.75 -4.95 -10.31
C LYS A 185 -13.66 -4.15 -9.37
N ILE A 186 -14.82 -3.70 -9.85
CA ILE A 186 -15.82 -3.01 -9.01
C ILE A 186 -16.26 -3.92 -7.87
N ASP A 187 -16.62 -5.16 -8.18
CA ASP A 187 -17.11 -6.11 -7.18
C ASP A 187 -16.03 -6.42 -6.14
N SER A 188 -14.80 -6.71 -6.58
CA SER A 188 -13.65 -6.92 -5.68
C SER A 188 -13.38 -5.70 -4.79
N LEU A 189 -13.33 -4.48 -5.34
CA LEU A 189 -13.08 -3.27 -4.56
C LEU A 189 -14.21 -2.95 -3.58
N ASN A 190 -15.46 -3.24 -3.95
CA ASN A 190 -16.60 -3.07 -3.06
C ASN A 190 -16.55 -4.07 -1.90
N GLU A 191 -16.23 -5.34 -2.17
CA GLU A 191 -16.04 -6.36 -1.15
C GLU A 191 -14.94 -5.98 -0.15
N ASP A 192 -13.78 -5.54 -0.66
CA ASP A 192 -12.67 -5.05 0.17
C ASP A 192 -13.06 -3.82 1.01
N SER A 193 -13.82 -2.89 0.41
CA SER A 193 -14.33 -1.70 1.12
C SER A 193 -15.27 -2.10 2.24
N GLU A 194 -16.20 -3.02 1.98
CA GLU A 194 -17.17 -3.50 2.96
C GLU A 194 -16.49 -4.24 4.10
N PHE A 195 -15.53 -5.11 3.78
CA PHE A 195 -14.71 -5.80 4.78
C PHE A 195 -13.99 -4.79 5.68
N THR A 196 -13.35 -3.78 5.08
CA THR A 196 -12.62 -2.74 5.82
C THR A 196 -13.56 -1.90 6.69
N ILE A 197 -14.73 -1.50 6.17
CA ILE A 197 -15.75 -0.76 6.91
C ILE A 197 -16.25 -1.56 8.12
N ASN A 198 -16.50 -2.86 7.95
CA ASN A 198 -17.00 -3.74 9.02
C ASN A 198 -15.98 -3.94 10.14
N LEU A 199 -14.69 -3.74 9.85
CA LEU A 199 -13.62 -3.85 10.83
C LEU A 199 -13.42 -2.56 11.65
N LEU A 200 -14.02 -1.43 11.22
CA LEU A 200 -13.94 -0.15 11.91
C LEU A 200 -15.02 -0.03 13.00
N SER A 201 -14.66 0.58 14.12
CA SER A 201 -15.62 0.91 15.19
C SER A 201 -16.63 1.97 14.75
N ASP A 202 -16.15 2.93 13.95
CA ASP A 202 -16.91 4.10 13.52
C ASP A 202 -17.04 4.06 12.00
N ILE A 203 -18.25 4.29 11.53
CA ILE A 203 -18.59 4.13 10.13
C ILE A 203 -18.10 5.36 9.31
N PRO A 204 -17.20 5.20 8.32
CA PRO A 204 -16.68 6.31 7.52
C PRO A 204 -17.72 6.82 6.50
N PRO A 205 -18.30 8.03 6.67
CA PRO A 205 -19.43 8.49 5.85
C PRO A 205 -19.05 8.72 4.37
N LYS A 206 -17.81 9.17 4.11
CA LYS A 206 -17.30 9.37 2.74
C LYS A 206 -17.14 8.05 1.98
N SER A 207 -16.66 7.02 2.66
CA SER A 207 -16.50 5.70 2.05
C SER A 207 -17.86 5.09 1.69
N ILE A 208 -18.84 5.15 2.62
CA ILE A 208 -20.21 4.68 2.35
C ILE A 208 -20.87 5.43 1.20
N PHE A 209 -20.71 6.76 1.15
CA PHE A 209 -21.26 7.55 0.06
C PHE A 209 -20.75 7.02 -1.29
N HIS A 210 -19.44 6.86 -1.43
CA HIS A 210 -18.84 6.35 -2.67
C HIS A 210 -19.20 4.88 -2.94
N LEU A 211 -19.32 4.03 -1.92
CA LEU A 211 -19.74 2.65 -2.06
C LEU A 211 -21.17 2.55 -2.62
N ASN A 212 -22.09 3.39 -2.14
CA ASN A 212 -23.46 3.45 -2.67
C ASN A 212 -23.48 3.95 -4.12
N GLN A 213 -22.65 4.92 -4.46
CA GLN A 213 -22.52 5.38 -5.85
C GLN A 213 -21.94 4.30 -6.77
N SER A 214 -20.98 3.50 -6.30
CA SER A 214 -20.42 2.35 -7.04
C SER A 214 -21.48 1.30 -7.38
N ARG A 215 -22.43 1.06 -6.48
CA ARG A 215 -23.54 0.11 -6.66
C ARG A 215 -24.67 0.65 -7.54
N ASN A 216 -24.70 1.95 -7.81
CA ASN A 216 -25.76 2.57 -8.58
C ASN A 216 -25.67 2.19 -10.07
N THR A 217 -26.58 1.32 -10.52
CA THR A 217 -26.64 0.82 -11.90
C THR A 217 -27.02 1.87 -12.93
N SER A 218 -27.49 3.05 -12.52
CA SER A 218 -27.76 4.18 -13.43
C SER A 218 -26.49 4.90 -13.91
N LEU A 219 -25.36 4.70 -13.22
CA LEU A 219 -24.08 5.30 -13.57
C LEU A 219 -23.29 4.42 -14.54
N SER A 220 -22.45 5.05 -15.36
CA SER A 220 -21.56 4.34 -16.29
C SER A 220 -20.53 3.46 -15.55
N LEU A 221 -20.08 2.37 -16.17
CA LEU A 221 -19.09 1.47 -15.56
C LEU A 221 -17.80 2.17 -15.13
N PRO A 222 -17.18 3.06 -15.95
CA PRO A 222 -15.98 3.78 -15.51
C PRO A 222 -16.22 4.67 -14.29
N THR A 223 -17.37 5.36 -14.22
CA THR A 223 -17.73 6.19 -13.06
C THR A 223 -17.99 5.35 -11.81
N ARG A 224 -18.57 4.16 -11.96
CA ARG A 224 -18.80 3.22 -10.86
C ARG A 224 -17.47 2.68 -10.33
N HIS A 225 -16.55 2.33 -11.23
CA HIS A 225 -15.18 1.93 -10.88
C HIS A 225 -14.42 3.04 -10.13
N LEU A 226 -14.51 4.29 -10.59
CA LEU A 226 -13.91 5.40 -9.85
C LEU A 226 -14.49 5.54 -8.43
N HIS A 227 -15.80 5.35 -8.28
CA HIS A 227 -16.44 5.38 -6.97
C HIS A 227 -16.06 4.19 -6.08
N SER A 228 -15.93 2.97 -6.62
CA SER A 228 -15.45 1.81 -5.85
C SER A 228 -14.01 2.02 -5.37
N PHE A 229 -13.16 2.58 -6.24
CA PHE A 229 -11.79 2.95 -5.89
C PHE A 229 -11.73 4.00 -4.77
N LYS A 230 -12.52 5.08 -4.87
CA LYS A 230 -12.61 6.10 -3.81
C LYS A 230 -13.15 5.54 -2.50
N ALA A 231 -14.16 4.66 -2.56
CA ALA A 231 -14.71 4.02 -1.37
C ALA A 231 -13.64 3.20 -0.64
N ASN A 232 -12.88 2.39 -1.37
CA ASN A 232 -11.80 1.58 -0.83
C ASN A 232 -10.68 2.47 -0.25
N GLY A 233 -10.29 3.51 -0.98
CA GLY A 233 -9.28 4.46 -0.54
C GLY A 233 -9.64 5.17 0.76
N HIS A 234 -10.89 5.64 0.88
CA HIS A 234 -11.38 6.24 2.12
C HIS A 234 -11.50 5.24 3.28
N ALA A 235 -11.94 4.00 3.02
CA ALA A 235 -12.02 2.95 4.05
C ALA A 235 -10.62 2.60 4.57
N THR A 236 -9.68 2.35 3.64
CA THR A 236 -8.29 2.03 3.91
C THR A 236 -7.60 3.18 4.66
N LYS A 237 -7.86 4.43 4.27
CA LYS A 237 -7.33 5.60 4.98
C LYS A 237 -7.80 5.68 6.43
N GLU A 238 -9.08 5.40 6.68
CA GLU A 238 -9.63 5.44 8.04
C GLU A 238 -9.11 4.26 8.88
N PHE A 239 -8.95 3.09 8.25
CA PHE A 239 -8.35 1.89 8.85
C PHE A 239 -6.90 2.10 9.29
N HIS A 240 -6.10 2.77 8.47
CA HIS A 240 -4.69 3.06 8.78
C HIS A 240 -4.49 4.37 9.57
N ASN A 241 -5.54 5.02 10.04
CA ASN A 241 -5.39 6.22 10.87
C ASN A 241 -4.69 5.85 12.20
N PRO A 242 -3.62 6.56 12.61
CA PRO A 242 -2.87 6.22 13.83
C PRO A 242 -3.72 6.23 15.10
N SER A 243 -4.82 6.99 15.12
CA SER A 243 -5.78 7.00 16.22
C SER A 243 -6.65 5.73 16.31
N LYS A 244 -6.78 4.97 15.21
CA LYS A 244 -7.61 3.76 15.11
C LYS A 244 -6.83 2.47 15.30
N LEU A 245 -5.52 2.46 15.02
CA LEU A 245 -4.63 1.31 15.23
C LEU A 245 -4.68 0.73 16.67
N PRO A 246 -4.69 1.52 17.77
CA PRO A 246 -4.72 0.96 19.11
C PRO A 246 -5.97 0.12 19.40
N GLN A 247 -7.13 0.50 18.85
CA GLN A 247 -8.39 -0.23 19.04
C GLN A 247 -8.39 -1.57 18.30
N LEU A 248 -7.81 -1.60 17.09
CA LEU A 248 -7.65 -2.80 16.27
C LEU A 248 -6.71 -3.83 16.89
N TYR A 249 -5.57 -3.37 17.41
CA TYR A 249 -4.55 -4.26 18.00
C TYR A 249 -4.80 -4.57 19.48
N PHE A 250 -5.48 -3.68 20.21
CA PHE A 250 -5.72 -3.83 21.65
C PHE A 250 -7.14 -3.39 22.00
N PRO A 251 -8.12 -4.31 21.95
CA PRO A 251 -9.46 -4.06 22.45
C PRO A 251 -9.41 -3.50 23.88
N ASP A 252 -10.33 -2.61 24.22
CA ASP A 252 -10.39 -1.97 25.54
C ASP A 252 -10.48 -2.98 26.71
N GLU A 253 -10.89 -4.21 26.40
CA GLU A 253 -10.98 -5.35 27.33
C GLU A 253 -9.61 -5.93 27.73
N HIS A 254 -8.57 -5.73 26.92
CA HIS A 254 -7.24 -6.31 27.15
C HIS A 254 -6.14 -5.28 27.43
N LYS A 255 -6.41 -3.97 27.27
CA LYS A 255 -5.43 -2.92 27.59
C LYS A 255 -4.89 -3.03 29.02
N TYR A 256 -5.75 -3.36 29.98
CA TYR A 256 -5.36 -3.47 31.40
C TYR A 256 -4.46 -4.67 31.69
N ALA A 257 -4.57 -5.75 30.91
CA ALA A 257 -3.73 -6.94 31.07
C ALA A 257 -2.26 -6.66 30.70
N ILE A 258 -2.03 -5.74 29.75
CA ILE A 258 -0.70 -5.31 29.31
C ILE A 258 0.00 -4.46 30.39
N TYR A 259 -0.76 -3.62 31.11
CA TYR A 259 -0.20 -2.77 32.16
C TYR A 259 -0.08 -3.47 33.53
N LEU A 260 -0.76 -4.60 33.72
CA LEU A 260 -0.79 -5.34 34.98
C LEU A 260 0.60 -5.72 35.53
N PRO A 261 1.58 -6.15 34.69
CA PRO A 261 2.96 -6.39 35.14
C PRO A 261 3.67 -5.12 35.63
N LEU A 262 3.34 -3.96 35.08
CA LEU A 262 3.96 -2.68 35.42
C LEU A 262 3.42 -2.13 36.76
N PHE A 263 2.16 -2.40 37.07
CA PHE A 263 1.54 -1.98 38.33
C PHE A 263 2.04 -2.77 39.53
N GLY A 264 2.28 -4.08 39.40
CA GLY A 264 2.71 -4.93 40.52
C GLY A 264 3.81 -4.33 41.41
N PRO A 265 4.96 -3.90 40.85
CA PRO A 265 6.06 -3.31 41.60
C PRO A 265 5.70 -1.97 42.29
N ILE A 266 4.79 -1.19 41.74
CA ILE A 266 4.40 0.15 42.25
C ILE A 266 3.30 0.01 43.31
N THR A 267 2.31 -0.86 43.09
CA THR A 267 1.14 -1.00 43.96
C THR A 267 1.48 -1.69 45.27
N ILE A 268 2.42 -2.67 45.27
CA ILE A 268 2.78 -3.45 46.46
C ILE A 268 3.36 -2.56 47.59
N PRO A 269 4.39 -1.71 47.36
CA PRO A 269 4.95 -0.85 48.40
C PRO A 269 3.95 0.18 48.97
N ILE A 270 3.08 0.71 48.11
CA ILE A 270 2.04 1.67 48.51
C ILE A 270 1.04 0.99 49.45
N LEU A 271 0.55 -0.21 49.09
CA LEU A 271 -0.39 -0.96 49.90
C LEU A 271 0.20 -1.31 51.28
N LEU A 272 1.46 -1.77 51.31
CA LEU A 272 2.17 -2.08 52.56
C LEU A 272 2.34 -0.84 53.44
N SER A 273 2.65 0.31 52.84
CA SER A 273 2.81 1.58 53.54
C SER A 273 1.50 2.03 54.19
N ILE A 274 0.38 1.91 53.46
CA ILE A 274 -0.97 2.22 53.96
C ILE A 274 -1.34 1.29 55.13
N VAL A 275 -1.14 -0.02 54.99
CA VAL A 275 -1.43 -1.00 56.05
C VAL A 275 -0.63 -0.71 57.32
N LYS A 276 0.65 -0.38 57.18
CA LYS A 276 1.53 -0.04 58.30
C LYS A 276 1.07 1.23 59.02
N GLN A 277 0.66 2.25 58.25
CA GLN A 277 0.13 3.50 58.79
C GLN A 277 -1.18 3.28 59.55
N ILE A 278 -2.11 2.49 59.02
CA ILE A 278 -3.38 2.16 59.70
C ILE A 278 -3.14 1.43 61.03
N LYS A 279 -2.22 0.45 61.06
CA LYS A 279 -1.85 -0.24 62.32
C LYS A 279 -1.25 0.73 63.34
N HIS A 280 -0.43 1.68 62.90
CA HIS A 280 0.16 2.69 63.77
C HIS A 280 -0.89 3.60 64.42
N PHE A 281 -1.87 4.06 63.65
CA PHE A 281 -2.98 4.86 64.17
C PHE A 281 -3.83 4.07 65.19
N ARG A 282 -4.17 2.81 64.90
CA ARG A 282 -4.95 1.96 65.82
C ARG A 282 -4.22 1.70 67.14
N ASN A 283 -2.91 1.51 67.09
CA ASN A 283 -2.10 1.23 68.29
C ASN A 283 -1.86 2.49 69.15
N LYS A 284 -1.87 3.69 68.57
CA LYS A 284 -1.83 4.96 69.32
C LYS A 284 -3.10 5.19 70.13
N THR A 285 -4.27 4.86 69.59
CA THR A 285 -5.55 4.99 70.30
C THR A 285 -5.64 4.02 71.48
N ALA A 286 -5.09 2.80 71.36
CA ALA A 286 -5.09 1.81 72.43
C ALA A 286 -4.12 2.15 73.59
N LYS A 287 -2.98 2.81 73.32
CA LYS A 287 -2.04 3.22 74.37
C LYS A 287 -2.47 4.47 75.14
N ASN A 288 -3.29 5.33 74.55
CA ASN A 288 -3.81 6.52 75.24
C ASN A 288 -4.93 6.19 76.25
N HIS A 289 -5.58 5.02 76.16
CA HIS A 289 -6.59 4.57 77.12
C HIS A 289 -6.02 3.83 78.35
N VAL A 290 -4.72 3.54 78.39
CA VAL A 290 -4.04 2.79 79.49
C VAL A 290 -3.16 3.70 80.36
N LYS A 291 -3.15 5.01 80.09
CA LYS A 291 -2.53 6.04 80.95
C LYS A 291 -3.57 7.11 81.31
N LEU A 292 -4.50 6.76 82.19
CA LEU A 292 -5.29 7.66 83.03
C LEU A 292 -5.44 7.00 84.39
#